data_AF-A0A1E5CP36-F1
#
_entry.id   AF-A0A1E5CP36-F1
#
_cell.length_a   1.000
_cell.length_b   1.000
_cell.length_c   1.000
_cell.angle_alpha   90.00
_cell.angle_beta   90.00
_cell.angle_gamma   90.00
#
_symmetry.space_group_name_H-M   'P 1'
#
loop_
_entity.id
_entity.type
_entity.pdbx_description
1 polymer ?
#
loop_
_entity_poly.entity_id
_entity_poly.type
_entity_poly.pdbx_seq_one_letter_code
_entity_poly.pdbx_strand_id
1 'polypeptide(L)' 'MHYMSLKLDNAALELVGDLVKELDNDDGWIKMTARIAAQIDSTLSSSNYVGVVLWFSESDYIEQEIVYR' A
#
# COMPACT_ATOMS: atom_id res chain seq x y z
N MET A 1 -18.29 -0.42 -1.62
CA MET A 1 -16.97 0.25 -1.53
C MET A 1 -15.95 -0.72 -2.08
N HIS A 2 -15.15 -0.31 -3.08
CA HIS A 2 -14.08 -1.15 -3.61
C HIS A 2 -12.88 -1.04 -2.67
N TYR A 3 -12.56 -2.15 -2.01
CA TYR A 3 -11.36 -2.29 -1.20
C TYR A 3 -10.27 -2.92 -2.04
N MET A 4 -9.04 -2.58 -1.69
CA MET A 4 -7.83 -3.16 -2.24
C MET A 4 -6.90 -3.50 -1.09
N SER A 5 -6.05 -4.48 -1.31
CA SER A 5 -5.06 -4.92 -0.36
C SER A 5 -3.69 -4.48 -0.83
N LEU A 6 -2.89 -3.96 0.09
CA LEU A 6 -1.54 -3.49 -0.19
C LEU A 6 -0.55 -4.25 0.69
N LYS A 7 0.50 -4.80 0.10
CA LYS A 7 1.64 -5.34 0.84
C LYS A 7 2.81 -4.38 0.72
N LEU A 8 3.24 -3.91 1.88
CA LEU A 8 4.34 -2.98 2.06
C LEU A 8 5.53 -3.74 2.66
N ASP A 9 6.74 -3.42 2.21
CA ASP A 9 7.94 -3.82 2.91
C ASP A 9 8.15 -2.95 4.17
N ASN A 10 9.12 -3.34 4.99
CA ASN A 10 9.39 -2.65 6.25
C ASN A 10 9.74 -1.16 6.06
N ALA A 11 10.48 -0.78 5.02
CA ALA A 11 10.86 0.61 4.81
C ALA A 11 9.65 1.44 4.36
N ALA A 12 8.78 0.90 3.50
CA ALA A 12 7.52 1.56 3.18
C ALA A 12 6.61 1.68 4.41
N LEU A 13 6.51 0.63 5.23
CA LEU A 13 5.76 0.64 6.50
C LEU A 13 6.27 1.69 7.48
N GLU A 14 7.58 1.92 7.58
CA GLU A 14 8.12 2.98 8.43
C GLU A 14 7.71 4.39 7.95
N LEU A 15 7.54 4.56 6.63
CA LEU A 15 7.16 5.85 6.03
C LEU A 15 5.65 6.13 6.12
N VAL A 16 4.82 5.11 5.93
CA VAL A 16 3.36 5.26 5.89
C VAL A 16 2.65 4.63 7.09
N GLY A 17 3.39 4.24 8.12
CA GLY A 17 2.91 3.52 9.29
C GLY A 17 1.71 4.20 9.96
N ASP A 18 1.74 5.53 10.07
CA ASP A 18 0.62 6.30 10.62
C ASP A 18 -0.66 6.21 9.78
N LEU A 19 -0.55 6.09 8.45
CA LEU A 19 -1.69 5.96 7.53
C LEU A 19 -2.34 4.58 7.59
N VAL A 20 -1.54 3.55 7.91
CA VAL A 20 -1.99 2.14 7.91
C VAL A 20 -2.24 1.57 9.30
N LYS A 21 -1.90 2.30 10.36
CA LYS A 21 -1.97 1.83 11.76
C LYS A 21 -3.35 1.36 12.20
N GLU A 22 -4.41 2.00 11.71
CA GLU A 22 -5.80 1.68 12.06
C GLU A 22 -6.50 0.82 11.00
N LEU A 23 -5.78 0.35 9.98
CA LEU A 23 -6.34 -0.47 8.91
C LEU A 23 -6.22 -1.95 9.24
N ASP A 24 -7.16 -2.74 8.72
CA ASP A 24 -7.10 -4.18 8.80
C ASP A 24 -5.85 -4.70 8.08
N ASN A 25 -5.02 -5.44 8.80
CA ASN A 25 -3.87 -6.15 8.28
C ASN A 25 -4.07 -7.65 8.44
N ASP A 26 -4.07 -8.37 7.33
CA ASP A 26 -4.18 -9.83 7.28
C ASP A 26 -2.97 -10.39 6.52
N ASP A 27 -2.10 -11.14 7.20
CA ASP A 27 -0.87 -11.73 6.63
C ASP A 27 0.05 -10.73 5.88
N GLY A 28 0.11 -9.50 6.38
CA GLY A 28 0.89 -8.40 5.77
C GLY A 28 0.18 -7.68 4.62
N TRP A 29 -1.03 -8.11 4.25
CA TRP A 29 -1.91 -7.39 3.34
C TRP A 29 -2.78 -6.41 4.10
N ILE A 30 -2.59 -5.13 3.82
CA ILE A 30 -3.31 -4.04 4.46
C ILE A 30 -4.52 -3.72 3.59
N LYS A 31 -5.72 -3.97 4.10
CA LYS A 31 -6.96 -3.69 3.40
C LYS A 31 -7.31 -2.21 3.53
N MET A 32 -7.51 -1.56 2.40
CA MET A 32 -7.71 -0.11 2.34
C MET A 32 -8.60 0.30 1.18
N THR A 33 -8.98 1.57 1.16
CA THR A 33 -9.69 2.16 0.02
C THR A 33 -8.70 2.76 -0.97
N ALA A 34 -9.12 2.93 -2.22
CA ALA A 34 -8.30 3.60 -3.24
C ALA A 34 -7.80 5.00 -2.82
N ARG A 35 -8.55 5.70 -1.97
CA ARG A 35 -8.15 7.01 -1.41
C ARG A 35 -6.94 6.90 -0.48
N ILE A 36 -6.88 5.85 0.34
CA ILE A 36 -5.73 5.62 1.23
C ILE A 36 -4.54 5.16 0.40
N ALA A 37 -4.75 4.27 -0.58
CA ALA A 37 -3.70 3.83 -1.48
C ALA A 37 -3.04 4.99 -2.24
N ALA A 38 -3.83 5.94 -2.75
CA ALA A 38 -3.32 7.16 -3.38
C ALA A 38 -2.51 8.06 -2.41
N GLN A 39 -2.87 8.10 -1.12
CA GLN A 39 -2.10 8.83 -0.11
C GLN A 39 -0.77 8.14 0.21
N ILE A 40 -0.77 6.81 0.28
CA ILE A 40 0.43 6.01 0.48
C ILE A 40 1.39 6.22 -0.69
N ASP A 41 0.90 6.10 -1.93
CA ASP A 41 1.67 6.33 -3.15
C ASP A 41 2.30 7.74 -3.17
N SER A 42 1.51 8.77 -2.87
CA SER A 42 2.00 10.14 -2.76
C SER A 42 3.06 10.31 -1.66
N THR A 43 2.90 9.62 -0.53
CA THR A 43 3.86 9.69 0.60
C THR A 43 5.17 8.99 0.26
N LEU A 44 5.11 7.80 -0.35
CA LEU A 44 6.28 7.04 -0.79
C LEU A 44 7.06 7.82 -1.85
N SER A 45 6.36 8.36 -2.86
CA SER A 45 6.98 9.19 -3.89
C SER A 45 7.62 10.45 -3.32
N SER A 46 6.96 11.13 -2.38
CA SER A 46 7.50 12.35 -1.74
C SER A 46 8.69 12.07 -0.81
N SER A 47 8.74 10.87 -0.23
CA SER A 47 9.81 10.44 0.67
C SER A 47 11.06 9.92 -0.06
N ASN A 48 11.09 9.97 -1.40
CA ASN A 48 12.10 9.31 -2.23
C ASN A 48 12.31 7.83 -1.84
N TYR A 49 11.21 7.15 -1.51
CA TYR A 49 11.26 5.72 -1.23
C TYR A 49 11.73 4.96 -2.47
N VAL A 50 12.64 4.00 -2.29
CA VAL A 50 13.16 3.14 -3.35
C VAL A 50 12.89 1.70 -2.95
N GLY A 51 12.06 1.01 -3.72
CA GLY A 51 11.65 -0.36 -3.42
C GLY A 51 10.42 -0.78 -4.20
N VAL A 52 9.73 -1.81 -3.72
CA VAL A 52 8.58 -2.42 -4.39
C VAL A 52 7.44 -2.61 -3.40
N VAL A 53 6.24 -2.25 -3.82
CA VAL A 53 5.00 -2.56 -3.09
C VAL A 53 4.07 -3.39 -3.97
N LEU A 54 3.30 -4.28 -3.37
CA LEU A 54 2.35 -5.13 -4.09
C LEU A 54 0.93 -4.64 -3.86
N TRP A 55 0.21 -4.43 -4.94
CA TRP A 55 -1.19 -4.01 -4.95
C TRP A 55 -2.04 -5.19 -5.38
N PHE A 56 -3.10 -5.47 -4.63
CA PHE A 56 -4.06 -6.51 -4.98
C PHE A 56 -5.47 -5.93 -5.02
N SER A 57 -6.11 -6.00 -6.19
CA SER A 57 -7.54 -5.68 -6.34
C SER A 57 -8.35 -6.96 -6.12
N GLU A 58 -9.08 -7.04 -5.01
CA GLU A 58 -10.01 -8.15 -4.76
C GLU A 58 -11.16 -8.18 -5.79
N SER A 59 -11.51 -7.02 -6.39
CA SER A 59 -12.61 -6.94 -7.36
C SER A 59 -12.24 -7.55 -8.70
N ASP A 60 -10.99 -7.38 -9.13
CA ASP A 60 -10.49 -7.82 -10.43
C ASP A 60 -9.61 -9.07 -10.33
N TYR A 61 -9.27 -9.49 -9.11
CA TYR A 61 -8.27 -10.53 -8.81
C TYR A 61 -6.92 -10.26 -9.50
N ILE A 62 -6.55 -8.98 -9.58
CA ILE A 62 -5.30 -8.53 -10.20
C ILE A 62 -4.30 -8.18 -9.10
N GLU A 63 -3.12 -8.78 -9.18
CA GLU A 63 -1.93 -8.36 -8.44
C GLU A 63 -1.06 -7.50 -9.35
N GLN A 64 -0.60 -6.36 -8.84
CA GLN A 64 0.26 -5.42 -9.55
C GLN A 64 1.42 -5.00 -8.65
N GLU A 65 2.63 -5.12 -9.17
CA GLU A 65 3.83 -4.65 -8.50
C GLU A 65 4.10 -3.19 -8.89
N ILE A 66 4.31 -2.33 -7.90
CA ILE A 66 4.70 -0.93 -8.14
C ILE A 66 6.12 -0.74 -7.62
N VAL A 67 7.01 -0.39 -8.56
CA VAL A 67 8.43 -0.13 -8.29
C VAL A 67 8.65 1.37 -8.16
N TYR A 68 9.19 1.79 -7.03
CA TYR A 68 9.59 3.18 -6.76
C TYR A 68 11.11 3.30 -6.90
N ARG A 69 11.57 4.34 -7.58
CA ARG A 69 12.98 4.60 -7.94
C ARG A 69 13.27 6.09 -8.04
#